data_AF-A0A2V9T2P2-F1
#
_entry.id   AF-A0A2V9T2P2-F1
#
_cell.length_a   1.000
_cell.length_b   1.000
_cell.length_c   1.000
_cell.angle_alpha   90.00
_cell.angle_beta   90.00
_cell.angle_gamma   90.00
#
_symmetry.space_group_name_H-M   'P 1'
#
loop_
_entity.id
_entity.type
_entity.pdbx_description
1 polymer ?
#
loop_
_entity_poly.entity_id
_entity_poly.type
_entity_poly.pdbx_seq_one_letter_code
_entity_poly.pdbx_strand_id
1 'polypeptide(L)'
;MTLVQTVVVLLILTQLCASQTLFEVRNPKHQKWPETEANRIYMSTARAIAAEFRLPQPIYARFTLILGTDENSADINARELRLKKWDTYFYAEGVLRLTFDQMLSSEAKMRLARRAVAESEATVNVDQARIASTPSPPSDPSPWPPSPVHGWAPYPRHWE
;
A
#
# COMPACT_ATOMS: atom_id res chain seq x y z
N MET A 1 -54.43 -5.04 39.37
CA MET A 1 -53.04 -4.98 38.86
C MET A 1 -53.06 -4.85 37.35
N THR A 2 -53.35 -3.68 36.78
CA THR A 2 -53.64 -3.59 35.32
C THR A 2 -53.08 -2.35 34.62
N LEU A 3 -52.79 -1.26 35.36
CA LEU A 3 -52.30 0.00 34.78
C LEU A 3 -50.77 0.13 34.82
N VAL A 4 -50.11 -0.35 35.88
CA VAL A 4 -48.64 -0.26 36.02
C VAL A 4 -47.94 -1.22 35.06
N GLN A 5 -48.47 -2.44 34.88
CA GLN A 5 -47.90 -3.44 33.98
C GLN A 5 -48.02 -3.03 32.50
N THR A 6 -49.11 -2.38 32.10
CA THR A 6 -49.30 -1.91 30.72
C THR A 6 -48.37 -0.75 30.38
N VAL A 7 -48.11 0.17 31.32
CA VAL A 7 -47.14 1.27 31.14
C VAL A 7 -45.70 0.76 31.04
N VAL A 8 -45.33 -0.25 31.84
CA VAL A 8 -43.97 -0.84 31.79
C VAL A 8 -43.74 -1.59 30.47
N VAL A 9 -44.73 -2.33 29.97
CA VAL A 9 -44.61 -3.03 28.67
C VAL A 9 -44.53 -2.02 27.51
N LEU A 10 -45.25 -0.89 27.58
CA LEU A 10 -45.20 0.16 26.56
C LEU A 10 -43.86 0.93 26.58
N LEU A 11 -43.23 1.09 27.75
CA LEU A 11 -41.93 1.76 27.90
C LEU A 11 -40.75 0.92 27.38
N ILE A 12 -40.88 -0.41 27.30
CA ILE A 12 -39.80 -1.30 26.83
C ILE A 12 -39.77 -1.38 25.29
N LEU A 13 -40.86 -1.05 24.58
CA LEU A 13 -40.92 -1.14 23.11
C LEU A 13 -40.23 0.00 22.36
N THR A 14 -39.82 1.09 23.01
CA THR A 14 -39.26 2.28 22.33
C THR A 14 -37.74 2.26 22.15
N GLN A 15 -37.04 1.18 22.53
CA GLN A 15 -35.57 1.15 22.55
C GLN A 15 -34.89 0.29 21.46
N LEU A 16 -35.59 -0.13 20.40
CA LEU A 16 -34.94 -0.82 19.26
C LEU A 16 -34.94 0.02 17.99
N CYS A 17 -34.35 1.21 18.05
CA CYS A 17 -33.63 1.76 16.90
C CYS A 17 -32.16 1.37 17.04
N ALA A 18 -31.85 0.08 16.94
CA ALA A 18 -30.47 -0.32 16.70
C ALA A 18 -30.14 0.13 15.28
N SER A 19 -29.44 1.25 15.15
CA SER A 19 -28.85 1.64 13.87
C SER A 19 -27.91 0.52 13.44
N GLN A 20 -28.31 -0.23 12.42
CA GLN A 20 -27.49 -1.31 11.88
C GLN A 20 -26.42 -0.65 11.00
N THR A 21 -25.27 -0.34 11.59
CA THR A 21 -24.11 0.09 10.82
C THR A 21 -23.72 -1.02 9.83
N LEU A 22 -23.24 -0.63 8.65
CA LEU A 22 -22.86 -1.56 7.58
C LEU A 22 -21.58 -2.36 7.89
N PHE A 23 -20.97 -2.08 9.04
CA PHE A 23 -19.74 -2.64 9.61
C PHE A 23 -19.88 -2.61 11.14
N GLU A 24 -19.13 -3.44 11.85
CA GLU A 24 -19.19 -3.47 13.31
C GLU A 24 -18.51 -2.24 13.91
N VAL A 25 -18.98 -1.76 15.07
CA VAL A 25 -18.41 -0.58 15.73
C VAL A 25 -18.13 -0.87 17.20
N ARG A 26 -16.88 -0.61 17.62
CA ARG A 26 -16.45 -0.61 19.01
C ARG A 26 -16.00 0.80 19.40
N ASN A 27 -16.72 1.43 20.31
CA ASN A 27 -16.43 2.79 20.76
C ASN A 27 -16.28 2.88 22.29
N PRO A 28 -15.24 2.24 22.86
CA PRO A 28 -15.07 2.13 24.31
C PRO A 28 -14.86 3.49 24.99
N LYS A 29 -14.34 4.50 24.26
CA LYS A 29 -14.15 5.86 24.79
C LYS A 29 -15.35 6.78 24.51
N HIS A 30 -16.48 6.25 24.04
CA HIS A 30 -17.72 6.97 23.77
C HIS A 30 -17.52 8.26 22.95
N GLN A 31 -16.63 8.23 21.96
CA GLN A 31 -16.36 9.38 21.11
C GLN A 31 -17.59 9.70 20.25
N LYS A 32 -17.88 10.99 20.06
CA LYS A 32 -18.83 11.41 19.03
C LYS A 32 -18.22 11.10 17.66
N TRP A 33 -19.00 10.48 16.78
CA TRP A 33 -18.59 10.15 15.43
C TRP A 33 -19.79 10.25 14.47
N PRO A 34 -19.56 10.63 13.21
CA PRO A 34 -20.64 10.87 12.25
C PRO A 34 -21.03 9.57 11.54
N GLU A 35 -21.83 8.74 12.19
CA GLU A 35 -22.26 7.43 11.69
C GLU A 35 -22.86 7.46 10.27
N THR A 36 -23.76 8.41 10.00
CA THR A 36 -24.36 8.58 8.66
C THR A 36 -23.31 8.88 7.59
N GLU A 37 -22.31 9.70 7.93
CA GLU A 37 -21.20 10.02 7.04
C GLU A 37 -20.33 8.78 6.79
N ALA A 38 -20.03 8.02 7.85
CA ALA A 38 -19.25 6.79 7.77
C ALA A 38 -19.90 5.74 6.85
N ASN A 39 -21.22 5.56 6.96
CA ASN A 39 -21.98 4.68 6.07
C ASN A 39 -21.95 5.17 4.62
N ARG A 40 -22.11 6.48 4.39
CA ARG A 40 -22.04 7.07 3.05
C ARG A 40 -20.66 6.88 2.42
N ILE A 41 -19.59 7.12 3.17
CA ILE A 41 -18.21 6.92 2.72
C ILE A 41 -17.97 5.46 2.40
N TYR A 42 -18.35 4.54 3.28
CA TYR A 42 -18.23 3.10 3.06
C TYR A 42 -18.87 2.66 1.73
N MET A 43 -20.11 3.07 1.49
CA MET A 43 -20.84 2.76 0.25
C MET A 43 -20.24 3.45 -0.98
N SER A 44 -19.69 4.66 -0.83
CA SER A 44 -19.03 5.39 -1.90
C SER A 44 -17.70 4.75 -2.28
N THR A 45 -16.88 4.35 -1.31
CA THR A 45 -15.60 3.69 -1.53
C THR A 45 -15.80 2.36 -2.25
N ALA A 46 -16.76 1.53 -1.83
CA ALA A 46 -17.05 0.27 -2.49
C ALA A 46 -17.46 0.46 -3.98
N ARG A 47 -18.28 1.48 -4.27
CA ARG A 47 -18.67 1.82 -5.65
C ARG A 47 -17.50 2.38 -6.46
N ALA A 48 -16.65 3.22 -5.87
CA ALA A 48 -15.48 3.77 -6.53
C ALA A 48 -14.49 2.67 -6.94
N ILE A 49 -14.22 1.70 -6.04
CA ILE A 49 -13.39 0.52 -6.36
C ILE A 49 -14.02 -0.29 -7.49
N ALA A 50 -15.33 -0.55 -7.43
CA ALA A 50 -16.01 -1.30 -8.47
C ALA A 50 -15.90 -0.62 -9.85
N ALA A 51 -16.04 0.70 -9.91
CA ALA A 51 -15.89 1.46 -11.13
C ALA A 51 -14.44 1.44 -11.66
N GLU A 52 -13.46 1.69 -10.77
CA GLU A 52 -12.04 1.74 -11.11
C GLU A 52 -11.55 0.40 -11.69
N PHE A 53 -11.92 -0.71 -11.05
CA PHE A 53 -11.49 -2.05 -11.45
C PHE A 53 -12.50 -2.78 -12.34
N ARG A 54 -13.55 -2.09 -12.81
CA ARG A 54 -14.61 -2.61 -13.68
C ARG A 54 -15.23 -3.91 -13.14
N LEU A 55 -15.47 -3.96 -11.83
CA LEU A 55 -16.08 -5.10 -11.18
C LEU A 55 -17.57 -5.17 -11.54
N PRO A 56 -18.14 -6.38 -11.71
CA PRO A 56 -19.57 -6.53 -12.03
C PRO A 56 -20.47 -6.03 -10.89
N GLN A 57 -19.98 -6.03 -9.65
CA GLN A 57 -20.68 -5.51 -8.48
C GLN A 57 -19.69 -5.00 -7.41
N PRO A 58 -20.11 -4.05 -6.56
CA PRO A 58 -19.30 -3.60 -5.43
C PRO A 58 -18.97 -4.73 -4.45
N ILE A 59 -17.73 -4.71 -3.95
CA ILE A 59 -17.29 -5.58 -2.86
C ILE A 59 -17.35 -4.77 -1.57
N TYR A 60 -18.04 -5.32 -0.58
CA TYR A 60 -18.27 -4.71 0.73
C TYR A 60 -17.35 -5.37 1.75
N ALA A 61 -16.36 -4.62 2.25
CA ALA A 61 -15.41 -5.11 3.23
C ALA A 61 -16.08 -5.41 4.57
N ARG A 62 -15.78 -6.59 5.14
CA ARG A 62 -16.16 -6.92 6.51
C ARG A 62 -15.06 -6.48 7.47
N PHE A 63 -15.39 -5.63 8.42
CA PHE A 63 -14.45 -5.12 9.42
C PHE A 63 -15.14 -4.56 10.66
N THR A 64 -14.35 -4.34 11.71
CA THR A 64 -14.73 -3.60 12.92
C THR A 64 -14.07 -2.22 12.94
N LEU A 65 -14.85 -1.16 13.04
CA LEU A 65 -14.38 0.19 13.34
C LEU A 65 -14.17 0.35 14.84
N ILE A 66 -12.94 0.63 15.27
CA ILE A 66 -12.60 0.89 16.68
C ILE A 66 -12.27 2.36 16.86
N LEU A 67 -13.06 3.06 17.68
CA LEU A 67 -12.89 4.49 17.96
C LEU A 67 -12.21 4.71 19.31
N GLY A 68 -11.32 5.71 19.35
CA GLY A 68 -10.57 6.08 20.54
C GLY A 68 -9.37 5.21 20.84
N THR A 69 -8.72 4.64 19.82
CA THR A 69 -7.42 3.97 19.98
C THR A 69 -6.29 4.97 20.23
N ASP A 70 -5.07 4.50 20.48
CA ASP A 70 -3.93 5.38 20.75
C ASP A 70 -3.35 5.99 19.46
N GLU A 71 -3.48 5.25 18.35
CA GLU A 71 -3.07 5.63 17.00
C GLU A 71 -4.11 5.22 15.94
N ASN A 72 -3.99 5.82 14.76
CA ASN A 72 -4.77 5.45 13.59
C ASN A 72 -4.06 4.27 12.88
N SER A 73 -4.75 3.16 12.67
CA SER A 73 -4.18 1.99 11.99
C SER A 73 -5.25 1.14 11.31
N ALA A 74 -4.92 0.50 10.19
CA ALA A 74 -5.75 -0.54 9.58
C ALA A 74 -5.05 -1.89 9.75
N ASP A 75 -5.59 -2.74 10.64
CA ASP A 75 -5.12 -4.12 10.80
C ASP A 75 -5.91 -5.02 9.85
N ILE A 76 -5.25 -5.38 8.76
CA ILE A 76 -5.84 -6.17 7.69
C ILE A 76 -6.12 -7.61 8.13
N ASN A 77 -5.27 -8.17 9.00
CA ASN A 77 -5.39 -9.54 9.49
C ASN A 77 -6.55 -9.66 10.47
N ALA A 78 -6.63 -8.73 11.43
CA ALA A 78 -7.71 -8.70 12.42
C ALA A 78 -9.02 -8.14 11.86
N ARG A 79 -9.02 -7.58 10.64
CA ARG A 79 -10.15 -6.85 10.05
C ARG A 79 -10.60 -5.69 10.95
N GLU A 80 -9.64 -4.94 11.47
CA GLU A 80 -9.92 -3.81 12.35
C GLU A 80 -9.44 -2.49 11.71
N LEU A 81 -10.32 -1.50 11.70
CA LEU A 81 -9.99 -0.12 11.38
C LEU A 81 -10.01 0.68 12.67
N ARG A 82 -8.83 1.09 13.14
CA ARG A 82 -8.63 1.77 14.42
C ARG A 82 -8.41 3.26 14.17
N LEU A 83 -9.19 4.09 14.86
CA LEU A 83 -9.10 5.54 14.79
C LEU A 83 -8.93 6.12 16.19
N LYS A 84 -7.90 6.96 16.37
CA LYS A 84 -7.69 7.75 17.59
C LYS A 84 -8.81 8.77 17.81
N LYS A 85 -9.22 9.43 16.72
CA LYS A 85 -10.36 10.33 16.59
C LYS A 85 -10.95 10.14 15.20
N TRP A 86 -12.19 10.56 15.00
CA TRP A 86 -12.79 10.54 13.66
C TRP A 86 -11.91 11.29 12.65
N ASP A 87 -11.48 10.58 11.63
CA ASP A 87 -10.69 11.10 10.51
C ASP A 87 -11.29 10.52 9.23
N THR A 88 -11.94 11.40 8.46
CA THR A 88 -12.67 11.05 7.25
C THR A 88 -11.78 10.38 6.20
N TYR A 89 -10.56 10.87 6.01
CA TYR A 89 -9.66 10.37 4.97
C TYR A 89 -9.00 9.06 5.38
N PHE A 90 -8.55 8.97 6.63
CA PHE A 90 -8.00 7.72 7.14
C PHE A 90 -9.07 6.62 7.16
N TYR A 91 -10.31 6.97 7.52
CA TYR A 91 -11.43 6.04 7.45
C TYR A 91 -11.66 5.52 6.02
N ALA A 92 -11.73 6.43 5.04
CA ALA A 92 -11.92 6.05 3.64
C ALA A 92 -10.77 5.18 3.11
N GLU A 93 -9.52 5.54 3.43
CA GLU A 93 -8.33 4.76 3.07
C GLU A 93 -8.31 3.37 3.74
N GLY A 94 -8.69 3.29 5.01
CA GLY A 94 -8.80 2.04 5.74
C GLY A 94 -9.82 1.09 5.10
N VAL A 95 -11.02 1.61 4.76
CA VAL A 95 -12.05 0.86 4.02
C VAL A 95 -11.51 0.37 2.68
N LEU A 96 -10.77 1.22 1.95
CA LEU A 96 -10.16 0.86 0.68
C LEU A 96 -9.19 -0.33 0.82
N ARG A 97 -8.25 -0.24 1.77
CA ARG A 97 -7.25 -1.29 2.04
C ARG A 97 -7.91 -2.61 2.43
N LEU A 98 -8.92 -2.58 3.30
CA LEU A 98 -9.67 -3.76 3.73
C LEU A 98 -10.45 -4.39 2.57
N THR A 99 -11.02 -3.56 1.68
CA THR A 99 -11.74 -4.04 0.49
C THR A 99 -10.79 -4.73 -0.48
N PHE A 100 -9.62 -4.16 -0.76
CA PHE A 100 -8.61 -4.79 -1.60
C PHE A 100 -8.14 -6.14 -1.06
N ASP A 101 -7.93 -6.21 0.25
CA ASP A 101 -7.53 -7.45 0.88
C ASP A 101 -8.59 -8.55 0.74
N GLN A 102 -9.88 -8.18 0.83
CA GLN A 102 -11.01 -9.10 0.62
C GLN A 102 -11.21 -9.47 -0.85
N MET A 103 -10.91 -8.55 -1.77
CA MET A 103 -11.03 -8.78 -3.22
C MET A 103 -9.99 -9.77 -3.74
N LEU A 104 -8.77 -9.76 -3.19
CA LEU A 104 -7.68 -10.63 -3.64
C LEU A 104 -7.50 -11.81 -2.69
N SER A 105 -7.71 -13.04 -3.18
CA SER A 105 -7.34 -14.23 -2.41
C SER A 105 -5.83 -14.26 -2.12
N SER A 106 -5.41 -14.92 -1.04
CA SER A 106 -3.98 -15.06 -0.71
C SER A 106 -3.18 -15.68 -1.86
N GLU A 107 -3.78 -16.63 -2.57
CA GLU A 107 -3.18 -17.22 -3.78
C GLU A 107 -3.04 -16.19 -4.92
N ALA A 108 -4.07 -15.38 -5.17
CA ALA A 108 -4.01 -14.33 -6.18
C ALA A 108 -2.95 -13.28 -5.84
N LYS A 109 -2.84 -12.88 -4.57
CA LYS A 109 -1.77 -11.98 -4.07
C LYS A 109 -0.40 -12.58 -4.34
N MET A 110 -0.18 -13.85 -3.99
CA MET A 110 1.10 -14.53 -4.20
C MET A 110 1.43 -14.69 -5.68
N ARG A 111 0.46 -15.03 -6.53
CA ARG A 111 0.66 -15.13 -7.98
C ARG A 111 1.04 -13.78 -8.59
N LEU A 112 0.38 -12.70 -8.16
CA LEU A 112 0.69 -11.35 -8.61
C LEU A 112 2.10 -10.93 -8.18
N ALA A 113 2.47 -11.20 -6.93
CA ALA A 113 3.80 -10.90 -6.41
C ALA A 113 4.91 -11.62 -7.20
N ARG A 114 4.73 -12.93 -7.48
CA ARG A 114 5.69 -13.69 -8.30
C ARG A 114 5.84 -13.12 -9.71
N ARG A 115 4.74 -12.72 -10.34
CA ARG A 115 4.78 -12.09 -11.66
C ARG A 115 5.56 -10.78 -11.62
N ALA A 116 5.27 -9.91 -10.65
CA ALA A 116 5.97 -8.63 -10.52
C ALA A 116 7.48 -8.80 -10.33
N VAL A 117 7.90 -9.79 -9.54
CA VAL A 117 9.33 -10.15 -9.39
C VAL A 117 9.91 -10.62 -10.71
N ALA A 118 9.29 -11.58 -11.37
CA ALA A 118 9.77 -12.10 -12.65
C ALA A 118 9.88 -11.00 -13.74
N GLU A 119 8.93 -10.07 -13.78
CA GLU A 119 8.98 -8.91 -14.68
C GLU A 119 10.15 -7.99 -14.35
N SER A 120 10.43 -7.73 -13.07
CA SER A 120 11.56 -6.90 -12.65
C SER A 120 12.92 -7.51 -13.00
N GLU A 121 13.02 -8.84 -12.95
CA GLU A 121 14.22 -9.60 -13.31
C GLU A 121 14.42 -9.66 -14.83
N ALA A 122 13.35 -9.56 -15.62
CA ALA A 122 13.38 -9.60 -17.09
C ALA A 122 13.80 -8.27 -17.74
N THR A 123 13.76 -7.15 -17.01
CA THR A 123 14.25 -5.85 -17.48
C THR A 123 15.77 -5.76 -17.39
N VAL A 124 16.47 -6.00 -18.50
CA VAL A 124 17.91 -5.75 -18.62
C VAL A 124 18.16 -4.25 -18.75
N ASN A 125 19.00 -3.68 -17.88
CA ASN A 125 19.45 -2.30 -18.01
C ASN A 125 20.34 -2.16 -19.26
N VAL A 126 19.89 -1.37 -20.24
CA VAL A 126 20.56 -1.17 -21.53
C VAL A 126 21.98 -0.63 -21.36
N ASP A 127 22.24 0.20 -20.34
CA ASP A 127 23.57 0.73 -20.07
C ASP A 127 24.52 -0.37 -19.57
N GLN A 128 24.01 -1.31 -18.77
CA GLN A 128 24.78 -2.45 -18.28
C GLN A 128 25.05 -3.47 -19.40
N ALA A 129 24.09 -3.68 -20.31
CA ALA A 129 24.29 -4.48 -21.51
C ALA A 129 25.31 -3.84 -22.47
N ARG A 130 25.30 -2.50 -22.62
CA ARG A 130 26.25 -1.77 -23.47
C ARG A 130 27.69 -1.83 -22.95
N ILE A 131 27.87 -1.73 -21.63
CA ILE A 131 29.18 -1.88 -20.98
C ILE A 131 29.71 -3.30 -21.17
N ALA A 132 28.87 -4.33 -20.98
CA ALA A 132 29.25 -5.72 -21.20
C ALA A 132 29.55 -6.07 -22.67
N SER A 133 28.94 -5.34 -23.62
CA SER A 133 29.11 -5.56 -25.06
C SER A 133 30.28 -4.77 -25.66
N THR A 134 30.95 -3.91 -24.89
CA THR A 134 32.12 -3.18 -25.38
C THR A 134 33.32 -4.14 -25.39
N PRO A 135 33.88 -4.51 -26.55
CA PRO A 135 35.05 -5.36 -26.60
C PRO A 135 36.20 -4.67 -25.86
N SER A 136 36.89 -5.41 -24.99
CA SER A 136 38.16 -4.91 -24.45
C SER A 136 39.08 -4.54 -25.62
N PRO A 137 39.75 -3.37 -25.60
CA PRO A 137 40.69 -3.02 -26.65
C PRO A 137 41.70 -4.16 -26.81
N PRO A 138 42.08 -4.53 -28.05
CA PRO A 138 43.06 -5.58 -28.26
C PRO A 138 44.32 -5.23 -27.47
N SER A 139 44.73 -6.15 -26.60
CA SER A 139 46.00 -6.09 -25.88
C SER A 139 47.13 -6.43 -26.85
N ASP A 140 47.29 -5.61 -27.90
CA ASP A 140 48.49 -5.64 -28.71
C ASP A 140 49.63 -5.05 -27.88
N PRO A 141 50.77 -5.74 -27.76
CA PRO A 141 51.94 -5.15 -27.12
C PRO A 141 52.35 -3.92 -27.93
N SER A 142 52.36 -2.75 -27.28
CA SER A 142 52.82 -1.50 -27.89
C SER A 142 54.19 -1.70 -28.56
N PRO A 143 54.36 -1.34 -29.85
CA PRO A 143 55.65 -1.47 -30.55
C PRO A 143 56.73 -0.49 -30.08
N TRP A 144 56.39 0.44 -29.19
CA TRP A 144 57.26 1.55 -28.83
C TRP A 144 58.10 1.22 -27.59
N PRO A 145 59.42 1.41 -27.63
CA PRO A 145 60.26 1.20 -26.46
C PRO A 145 59.94 2.27 -25.39
N PRO A 146 60.10 1.94 -24.09
CA PRO A 146 59.84 2.89 -23.02
C PRO A 146 60.76 4.11 -23.13
N SER A 147 60.18 5.30 -22.96
CA SER A 147 60.91 6.56 -23.00
C SER A 147 62.04 6.57 -21.95
N PRO A 148 63.27 7.02 -22.31
CA PRO A 148 64.35 7.12 -21.33
C PRO A 148 64.02 8.16 -20.27
N VAL A 149 64.11 7.71 -19.01
CA VAL A 149 64.03 8.52 -17.80
C VAL A 149 65.19 9.53 -17.79
N HIS A 150 64.89 10.77 -17.39
CA HIS A 150 65.78 11.93 -17.36
C HIS A 150 67.26 11.66 -17.01
N GLY A 151 68.18 12.10 -17.87
CA GLY A 151 69.63 12.15 -17.59
C GLY A 151 70.37 12.93 -18.68
N TRP A 152 71.02 14.03 -18.29
CA TRP A 152 71.75 14.95 -19.15
C TRP A 152 73.08 14.35 -19.67
N ALA A 153 73.38 14.51 -20.96
CA ALA A 153 74.75 14.62 -21.48
C ALA A 153 74.77 15.24 -22.91
N PRO A 154 75.66 16.20 -23.21
CA PRO A 154 75.76 16.82 -24.53
C PRO A 154 76.66 16.01 -25.47
N TYR A 155 76.25 15.82 -26.73
CA TYR A 155 77.11 15.25 -27.77
C TYR A 155 78.20 16.25 -28.20
N PRO A 156 79.47 15.82 -28.35
CA PRO A 156 80.50 16.66 -28.96
C PRO A 156 80.34 16.67 -30.48
N ARG A 157 80.47 17.86 -31.08
CA ARG A 157 80.66 18.03 -32.52
C ARG A 157 82.06 17.53 -32.89
N HIS A 158 82.14 16.54 -33.76
CA HIS A 158 83.32 16.30 -34.57
C HIS A 158 82.94 16.31 -36.05
N TRP A 159 83.68 17.15 -36.77
CA TRP A 159 83.77 17.31 -38.21
C TRP A 159 84.71 16.23 -38.75
N GLU A 160 84.38 15.66 -39.92
CA GLU A 160 85.30 15.32 -41.02
C GLU A 160 84.52 15.47 -42.33
#